data_AF-A0A1Y5PEV0-F1
#
_entry.id   AF-A0A1Y5PEV0-F1
#
_cell.length_a   1.000
_cell.length_b   1.000
_cell.length_c   1.000
_cell.angle_alpha   90.00
_cell.angle_beta   90.00
_cell.angle_gamma   90.00
#
_symmetry.space_group_name_H-M   'P 1'
#
loop_
_entity.id
_entity.type
_entity.pdbx_description
1 polymer ?
#
loop_
_entity_poly.entity_id
_entity_poly.type
_entity_poly.pdbx_seq_one_letter_code
_entity_poly.pdbx_strand_id
1 'polypeptide(L)'
;MASATDALVAQGKAAESRDGKLPVDGVFSMRWRRSPCWLGVPRLEIHTWELALHLLFVCTGNICRSPTAERLADTFAAGLGIPDFKTSSAGTRAVINHPIHTDAAVVLEKLGGSAADFSARQLTPRIASDADLVLTMTRAHRNAVLERAPRQLHRTFTLLEAAHLVAQFDPQNLADLAALRGHVPAREVLDISDPIGQQSQVFVAVGSQIADLLPPVLELCRRSSV
;
A
#
# COMPACT_ATOMS: atom_id res chain seq x y z
N MET A 1 -17.12 42.73 0.85
CA MET A 1 -16.50 43.46 -0.27
C MET A 1 -15.47 44.42 0.29
N ALA A 2 -14.45 44.74 -0.52
CA ALA A 2 -13.17 45.36 -0.17
C ALA A 2 -12.15 44.39 0.45
N SER A 3 -10.87 44.37 0.07
CA SER A 3 -10.08 44.76 -1.12
C SER A 3 -8.62 44.53 -0.71
N ALA A 4 -7.73 44.24 -1.66
CA ALA A 4 -6.27 44.24 -1.42
C ALA A 4 -5.77 45.66 -1.02
N THR A 5 -4.52 45.89 -0.59
CA THR A 5 -3.31 45.87 -1.45
C THR A 5 -2.01 45.96 -0.62
N ASP A 6 -0.88 45.68 -1.27
CA ASP A 6 0.53 45.65 -0.82
C ASP A 6 1.05 46.83 0.04
N ALA A 7 2.15 46.55 0.76
CA ALA A 7 3.23 47.52 0.96
C ALA A 7 4.59 46.82 1.20
N LEU A 8 5.52 46.96 0.25
CA LEU A 8 6.92 46.58 0.35
C LEU A 8 7.75 47.83 0.71
N VAL A 9 8.46 47.86 1.85
CA VAL A 9 9.47 48.90 2.14
C VAL A 9 10.69 48.26 2.81
N ALA A 10 11.88 48.57 2.28
CA ALA A 10 13.16 48.06 2.73
C ALA A 10 13.92 49.05 3.64
N GLN A 11 14.85 48.51 4.43
CA GLN A 11 16.02 49.17 5.07
C GLN A 11 16.85 48.08 5.79
N GLY A 12 18.20 48.04 5.78
CA GLY A 12 19.18 48.80 5.00
C GLY A 12 20.51 49.00 5.76
N LYS A 13 21.66 48.91 5.05
CA LYS A 13 23.03 49.36 5.46
C LYS A 13 23.69 48.58 6.62
N ALA A 14 25.01 48.52 6.81
CA ALA A 14 26.25 48.83 6.03
C ALA A 14 27.29 47.73 6.41
N ALA A 15 28.52 47.56 5.91
CA ALA A 15 29.44 48.30 5.03
C ALA A 15 30.47 47.25 4.43
N GLU A 16 31.66 47.52 3.87
CA GLU A 16 32.39 48.75 3.59
C GLU A 16 33.36 48.59 2.38
N SER A 17 33.89 49.73 1.95
CA SER A 17 35.18 50.06 1.32
C SER A 17 36.40 49.19 1.75
N ARG A 18 37.51 49.04 1.00
CA ARG A 18 37.98 49.62 -0.29
C ARG A 18 39.24 48.88 -0.78
N ASP A 19 39.57 49.06 -2.06
CA ASP A 19 40.91 49.12 -2.72
C ASP A 19 42.12 48.28 -2.22
N GLY A 20 42.90 47.67 -3.14
CA GLY A 20 44.23 47.11 -2.78
C GLY A 20 44.88 46.10 -3.73
N LYS A 21 45.13 46.48 -4.97
CA LYS A 21 45.61 45.66 -6.11
C LYS A 21 47.07 45.13 -6.00
N LEU A 22 47.25 43.78 -6.00
CA LEU A 22 48.35 42.97 -6.62
C LEU A 22 49.83 43.16 -6.14
N PRO A 23 50.83 42.31 -6.52
CA PRO A 23 50.88 40.86 -6.88
C PRO A 23 52.09 40.08 -6.23
N VAL A 24 52.40 38.90 -6.81
CA VAL A 24 53.65 38.07 -6.82
C VAL A 24 54.02 37.09 -5.69
N ASP A 25 54.12 35.82 -6.11
CA ASP A 25 55.14 34.79 -5.86
C ASP A 25 55.79 34.62 -4.47
N GLY A 26 55.50 33.48 -3.85
CA GLY A 26 56.19 33.02 -2.64
C GLY A 26 55.90 31.55 -2.31
N VAL A 27 56.74 30.63 -2.80
CA VAL A 27 56.74 29.23 -2.34
C VAL A 27 57.69 29.11 -1.15
N PHE A 28 57.21 28.88 0.09
CA PHE A 28 57.99 28.19 1.13
C PHE A 28 57.15 27.73 2.35
N SER A 29 57.07 26.40 2.51
CA SER A 29 57.14 25.59 3.76
C SER A 29 56.30 25.83 5.04
N MET A 30 55.82 24.70 5.58
CA MET A 30 55.61 24.33 7.01
C MET A 30 54.44 24.89 7.86
N ARG A 31 53.41 24.04 8.03
CA ARG A 31 52.98 23.38 9.30
C ARG A 31 53.35 24.08 10.63
N TRP A 32 52.48 24.25 11.64
CA TRP A 32 51.14 23.72 11.98
C TRP A 32 50.40 24.75 12.86
N ARG A 33 49.05 24.77 12.85
CA ARG A 33 48.23 25.08 14.06
C ARG A 33 46.86 24.39 13.99
N ARG A 34 46.18 24.31 15.13
CA ARG A 34 45.14 23.31 15.48
C ARG A 34 43.71 23.72 15.12
N SER A 35 42.93 22.71 14.72
CA SER A 35 41.47 22.54 14.94
C SER A 35 40.50 23.52 14.26
N PRO A 36 39.21 23.14 14.16
CA PRO A 36 38.70 21.84 13.74
C PRO A 36 37.82 22.04 12.49
N CYS A 37 38.18 21.44 11.36
CA CYS A 37 37.24 21.33 10.25
C CYS A 37 36.12 20.38 10.67
N TRP A 38 35.00 20.99 11.08
CA TRP A 38 33.70 20.34 11.15
C TRP A 38 33.40 19.76 9.76
N LEU A 39 33.77 18.50 9.56
CA LEU A 39 33.22 17.69 8.49
C LEU A 39 31.74 17.51 8.84
N GLY A 40 30.94 18.46 8.37
CA GLY A 40 29.51 18.29 8.19
C GLY A 40 29.33 17.14 7.22
N VAL A 41 29.34 15.93 7.75
CA VAL A 41 28.86 14.74 7.06
C VAL A 41 27.48 15.14 6.55
N PRO A 42 27.19 15.09 5.24
CA PRO A 42 25.83 15.34 4.79
C PRO A 42 24.96 14.34 5.53
N ARG A 43 24.07 14.85 6.39
CA ARG A 43 23.05 14.03 7.03
C ARG A 43 22.23 13.48 5.88
N LEU A 44 22.47 12.22 5.55
CA LEU A 44 21.67 11.50 4.58
C LEU A 44 20.24 11.61 5.08
N GLU A 45 19.39 12.32 4.36
CA GLU A 45 17.96 12.22 4.56
C GLU A 45 17.57 10.84 4.07
N ILE A 46 17.61 9.89 5.00
CA ILE A 46 17.06 8.56 4.80
C ILE A 46 15.55 8.76 4.72
N HIS A 47 15.06 9.06 3.52
CA HIS A 47 13.64 8.95 3.22
C HIS A 47 13.22 7.53 3.61
N THR A 48 12.22 7.41 4.48
CA THR A 48 11.74 6.12 5.01
C THR A 48 10.84 5.42 3.99
N TRP A 49 11.41 5.00 2.86
CA TRP A 49 10.71 4.28 1.78
C TRP A 49 10.78 2.76 1.90
N GLU A 50 11.47 2.23 2.92
CA GLU A 50 11.51 0.80 3.23
C GLU A 50 10.59 0.47 4.41
N LEU A 51 9.90 -0.67 4.32
CA LEU A 51 9.00 -1.29 5.31
C LEU A 51 7.52 -0.86 5.33
N ALA A 52 7.01 -0.21 4.28
CA ALA A 52 5.56 -0.05 4.13
C ALA A 52 4.86 -1.39 3.76
N LEU A 53 4.07 -1.95 4.67
CA LEU A 53 3.43 -3.26 4.52
C LEU A 53 2.38 -3.23 3.40
N HIS A 54 2.57 -4.06 2.36
CA HIS A 54 1.77 -4.02 1.14
C HIS A 54 0.82 -5.22 0.97
N LEU A 55 -0.48 -4.93 0.99
CA LEU A 55 -1.57 -5.88 0.80
C LEU A 55 -2.15 -5.82 -0.63
N LEU A 56 -2.10 -6.91 -1.37
CA LEU A 56 -2.61 -7.01 -2.74
C LEU A 56 -3.90 -7.86 -2.84
N PHE A 57 -4.98 -7.29 -3.36
CA PHE A 57 -6.24 -8.00 -3.62
C PHE A 57 -6.39 -8.44 -5.08
N VAL A 58 -6.75 -9.71 -5.35
CA VAL A 58 -6.84 -10.24 -6.72
C VAL A 58 -8.18 -10.90 -7.03
N CYS A 59 -8.84 -10.46 -8.12
CA CYS A 59 -10.01 -11.13 -8.70
C CYS A 59 -9.86 -11.31 -10.22
N THR A 60 -10.96 -11.54 -10.95
CA THR A 60 -10.92 -11.73 -12.41
C THR A 60 -10.73 -10.41 -13.14
N GLY A 61 -11.77 -9.56 -13.16
CA GLY A 61 -11.82 -8.33 -13.96
C GLY A 61 -11.23 -7.08 -13.30
N ASN A 62 -10.95 -7.11 -12.00
CA ASN A 62 -10.53 -5.93 -11.20
C ASN A 62 -11.51 -4.75 -11.24
N ILE A 63 -12.80 -5.03 -11.35
CA ILE A 63 -13.89 -4.01 -11.36
C ILE A 63 -14.94 -4.24 -10.27
N CYS A 64 -14.82 -5.26 -9.43
CA CYS A 64 -15.83 -5.55 -8.39
C CYS A 64 -15.17 -6.02 -7.10
N ARG A 65 -15.02 -7.34 -6.91
CA ARG A 65 -14.55 -7.93 -5.66
C ARG A 65 -13.20 -7.40 -5.13
N SER A 66 -12.14 -7.37 -5.96
CA SER A 66 -10.83 -6.88 -5.49
C SER A 66 -10.74 -5.36 -5.28
N PRO A 67 -11.37 -4.49 -6.09
CA PRO A 67 -11.49 -3.06 -5.76
C PRO A 67 -12.29 -2.78 -4.49
N THR A 68 -13.42 -3.48 -4.28
CA THR A 68 -14.19 -3.35 -3.03
C THR A 68 -13.34 -3.74 -1.83
N ALA A 69 -12.58 -4.85 -1.91
CA ALA A 69 -11.68 -5.27 -0.84
C ALA A 69 -10.54 -4.28 -0.58
N GLU A 70 -9.89 -3.75 -1.63
CA GLU A 70 -8.85 -2.71 -1.51
C GLU A 70 -9.38 -1.46 -0.79
N ARG A 71 -10.46 -0.87 -1.30
CA ARG A 71 -10.97 0.41 -0.81
C ARG A 71 -11.56 0.33 0.61
N LEU A 72 -12.16 -0.81 0.98
CA LEU A 72 -12.56 -1.05 2.37
C LEU A 72 -11.36 -1.31 3.27
N ALA A 73 -10.36 -2.08 2.81
CA ALA A 73 -9.16 -2.35 3.59
C ALA A 73 -8.38 -1.08 3.91
N ASP A 74 -8.27 -0.16 2.95
CA ASP A 74 -7.66 1.15 3.10
C ASP A 74 -8.38 1.99 4.19
N THR A 75 -9.71 2.07 4.07
CA THR A 75 -10.57 2.78 5.02
C THR A 75 -10.49 2.20 6.44
N PHE A 76 -10.52 0.88 6.57
CA PHE A 76 -10.46 0.20 7.86
C PHE A 76 -9.06 0.27 8.48
N ALA A 77 -7.99 0.16 7.68
CA ALA A 77 -6.62 0.30 8.16
C ALA A 77 -6.31 1.72 8.68
N ALA A 78 -6.85 2.75 8.01
CA ALA A 78 -6.79 4.12 8.50
C ALA A 78 -7.50 4.28 9.86
N GLY A 79 -8.68 3.65 10.02
CA GLY A 79 -9.41 3.63 11.30
C GLY A 79 -8.70 2.85 12.42
N LEU A 80 -7.93 1.82 12.07
CA LEU A 80 -7.09 1.03 13.00
C LEU A 80 -5.73 1.68 13.30
N GLY A 81 -5.35 2.75 12.59
CA GLY A 81 -4.07 3.43 12.75
C GLY A 81 -2.87 2.56 12.40
N ILE A 82 -2.97 1.71 11.37
CA ILE A 82 -1.84 0.86 10.94
C ILE A 82 -0.75 1.75 10.31
N PRO A 83 0.47 1.81 10.88
CA PRO A 83 1.55 2.62 10.32
C PRO A 83 2.03 2.04 8.99
N ASP A 84 2.41 2.93 8.08
CA ASP A 84 3.02 2.62 6.78
C ASP A 84 2.30 1.50 5.99
N PHE A 85 0.97 1.48 6.04
CA PHE A 85 0.17 0.46 5.37
C PHE A 85 -0.18 0.87 3.94
N LYS A 86 -0.12 -0.08 3.01
CA LYS A 86 -0.48 0.11 1.60
C LYS A 86 -1.42 -0.98 1.12
N THR A 87 -2.56 -0.59 0.57
CA THR A 87 -3.44 -1.49 -0.18
C THR A 87 -3.26 -1.31 -1.69
N SER A 88 -3.53 -2.36 -2.45
CA SER A 88 -3.81 -2.25 -3.89
C SER A 88 -4.57 -3.47 -4.42
N SER A 89 -5.20 -3.39 -5.59
CA SER A 89 -5.84 -4.54 -6.23
C SER A 89 -5.40 -4.78 -7.67
N ALA A 90 -5.61 -5.98 -8.20
CA ALA A 90 -5.36 -6.31 -9.61
C ALA A 90 -6.34 -7.41 -10.12
N GLY A 91 -6.31 -7.64 -11.43
CA GLY A 91 -7.16 -8.63 -12.10
C GLY A 91 -6.36 -9.64 -12.91
N THR A 92 -6.71 -10.92 -12.81
CA THR A 92 -6.08 -11.98 -13.63
C THR A 92 -6.42 -11.84 -15.11
N ARG A 93 -7.60 -11.30 -15.42
CA ARG A 93 -8.10 -10.92 -16.75
C ARG A 93 -8.76 -9.54 -16.63
N ALA A 94 -7.97 -8.52 -16.30
CA ALA A 94 -8.50 -7.22 -15.93
C ALA A 94 -9.19 -6.48 -17.08
N VAL A 95 -10.25 -5.75 -16.77
CA VAL A 95 -10.92 -4.84 -17.70
C VAL A 95 -10.19 -3.50 -17.66
N ILE A 96 -8.98 -3.45 -18.23
CA ILE A 96 -8.00 -2.36 -18.03
C ILE A 96 -8.63 -0.98 -18.26
N ASN A 97 -8.25 0.00 -17.42
CA ASN A 97 -8.71 1.39 -17.45
C ASN A 97 -10.22 1.61 -17.21
N HIS A 98 -10.95 0.60 -16.72
CA HIS A 98 -12.35 0.78 -16.31
C HIS A 98 -12.46 1.15 -14.82
N PRO A 99 -13.49 1.93 -14.44
CA PRO A 99 -13.81 2.19 -13.04
C PRO A 99 -14.38 0.94 -12.35
N ILE A 100 -14.68 1.05 -11.06
CA ILE A 100 -15.45 0.04 -10.34
C ILE A 100 -16.84 -0.09 -10.98
N HIS A 101 -17.32 -1.33 -11.13
CA HIS A 101 -18.64 -1.69 -11.62
C HIS A 101 -19.73 -1.00 -10.79
N THR A 102 -20.74 -0.41 -11.44
CA THR A 102 -21.73 0.47 -10.81
C THR A 102 -22.37 -0.10 -9.55
N ASP A 103 -22.91 -1.33 -9.58
CA ASP A 103 -23.47 -1.98 -8.38
C ASP A 103 -22.43 -2.18 -7.26
N ALA A 104 -21.17 -2.48 -7.62
CA ALA A 104 -20.11 -2.69 -6.64
C ALA A 104 -19.63 -1.36 -6.02
N ALA A 105 -19.63 -0.27 -6.80
CA ALA A 105 -19.36 1.08 -6.31
C ALA A 105 -20.45 1.54 -5.32
N VAL A 106 -21.73 1.36 -5.67
CA VAL A 106 -22.86 1.69 -4.78
C VAL A 106 -22.81 0.90 -3.45
N VAL A 107 -22.38 -0.36 -3.48
CA VAL A 107 -22.20 -1.16 -2.26
C VAL A 107 -20.97 -0.72 -1.47
N LEU A 108 -19.85 -0.44 -2.13
CA LEU A 108 -18.62 0.06 -1.52
C LEU A 108 -18.85 1.38 -0.76
N GLU A 109 -19.52 2.34 -1.40
CA GLU A 109 -19.83 3.66 -0.81
C GLU A 109 -20.75 3.54 0.42
N LYS A 110 -21.73 2.64 0.38
CA LYS A 110 -22.60 2.33 1.54
C LYS A 110 -21.86 1.68 2.70
N LEU A 111 -20.75 0.99 2.42
CA LEU A 111 -19.87 0.38 3.42
C LEU A 111 -18.75 1.33 3.87
N GLY A 112 -18.76 2.59 3.41
CA GLY A 112 -17.85 3.65 3.84
C GLY A 112 -16.56 3.81 3.03
N GLY A 113 -16.33 3.00 1.99
CA GLY A 113 -15.17 3.13 1.11
C GLY A 113 -15.41 4.06 -0.07
N SER A 114 -14.34 4.55 -0.70
CA SER A 114 -14.42 5.44 -1.87
C SER A 114 -14.30 4.69 -3.21
N ALA A 115 -15.25 4.91 -4.12
CA ALA A 115 -15.18 4.42 -5.50
C ALA A 115 -14.42 5.38 -6.46
N ALA A 116 -14.04 6.58 -6.00
CA ALA A 116 -13.35 7.57 -6.80
C ALA A 116 -11.91 7.14 -7.17
N ASP A 117 -11.36 7.79 -8.20
CA ASP A 117 -9.96 7.65 -8.66
C ASP A 117 -9.46 6.20 -8.76
N PHE A 118 -10.35 5.31 -9.21
CA PHE A 118 -10.06 3.91 -9.42
C PHE A 118 -9.95 3.59 -10.91
N SER A 119 -8.90 2.84 -11.28
CA SER A 119 -8.66 2.34 -12.62
C SER A 119 -8.19 0.89 -12.56
N ALA A 120 -8.97 -0.01 -13.15
CA ALA A 120 -8.68 -1.44 -13.17
C ALA A 120 -7.37 -1.74 -13.89
N ARG A 121 -6.53 -2.60 -13.30
CA ARG A 121 -5.20 -2.95 -13.83
C ARG A 121 -4.96 -4.47 -13.87
N GLN A 122 -4.22 -4.88 -14.89
CA GLN A 122 -3.84 -6.27 -15.11
C GLN A 122 -2.79 -6.74 -14.10
N LEU A 123 -2.98 -7.93 -13.54
CA LEU A 123 -2.00 -8.61 -12.71
C LEU A 123 -0.77 -8.99 -13.54
N THR A 124 0.40 -8.52 -13.10
CA THR A 124 1.71 -8.85 -13.66
C THR A 124 2.58 -9.59 -12.63
N PRO A 125 3.62 -10.33 -13.04
CA PRO A 125 4.59 -10.95 -12.13
C PRO A 125 5.19 -9.96 -11.12
N ARG A 126 5.46 -8.72 -11.56
CA ARG A 126 5.98 -7.65 -10.71
C ARG A 126 4.97 -7.24 -9.64
N ILE A 127 3.74 -6.87 -10.03
CA ILE A 127 2.68 -6.51 -9.08
C ILE A 127 2.44 -7.62 -8.04
N ALA A 128 2.47 -8.89 -8.47
CA ALA A 128 2.31 -10.03 -7.58
C ALA A 128 3.50 -10.23 -6.61
N SER A 129 4.73 -9.93 -7.04
CA SER A 129 5.96 -10.12 -6.25
C SER A 129 6.25 -8.97 -5.30
N ASP A 130 5.79 -7.76 -5.62
CA ASP A 130 6.01 -6.53 -4.85
C ASP A 130 5.10 -6.43 -3.59
N ALA A 131 4.40 -7.50 -3.18
CA ALA A 131 3.42 -7.52 -2.09
C ALA A 131 3.79 -8.50 -0.97
N ASP A 132 3.58 -8.11 0.29
CA ASP A 132 3.88 -8.92 1.47
C ASP A 132 2.81 -9.98 1.76
N LEU A 133 1.56 -9.68 1.40
CA LEU A 133 0.42 -10.59 1.46
C LEU A 133 -0.46 -10.39 0.23
N VAL A 134 -0.84 -11.49 -0.43
CA VAL A 134 -1.74 -11.50 -1.59
C VAL A 134 -3.02 -12.24 -1.24
N LEU A 135 -4.14 -11.51 -1.25
CA LEU A 135 -5.47 -12.01 -0.92
C LEU A 135 -6.32 -12.12 -2.18
N THR A 136 -6.66 -13.36 -2.49
CA THR A 136 -7.35 -13.71 -3.73
C THR A 136 -8.82 -14.00 -3.47
N MET A 137 -9.70 -13.69 -4.43
CA MET A 137 -11.13 -13.93 -4.24
C MET A 137 -11.51 -15.40 -4.41
N THR A 138 -10.68 -16.20 -5.09
CA THR A 138 -10.90 -17.64 -5.24
C THR A 138 -9.57 -18.39 -5.41
N ARG A 139 -9.58 -19.71 -5.18
CA ARG A 139 -8.45 -20.62 -5.44
C ARG A 139 -7.97 -20.59 -6.89
N ALA A 140 -8.85 -20.32 -7.86
CA ALA A 140 -8.45 -20.12 -9.25
C ALA A 140 -7.63 -18.83 -9.42
N HIS A 141 -7.97 -17.74 -8.72
CA HIS A 141 -7.14 -16.54 -8.67
C HIS A 141 -5.81 -16.78 -7.96
N ARG A 142 -5.79 -17.55 -6.85
CA ARG A 142 -4.55 -18.00 -6.18
C ARG A 142 -3.62 -18.74 -7.14
N ASN A 143 -4.14 -19.71 -7.89
CA ASN A 143 -3.35 -20.44 -8.88
C ASN A 143 -2.78 -19.49 -9.95
N ALA A 144 -3.59 -18.59 -10.49
CA ALA A 144 -3.14 -17.60 -11.48
C ALA A 144 -2.10 -16.59 -10.93
N VAL A 145 -2.11 -16.27 -9.64
CA VAL A 145 -1.02 -15.52 -8.97
C VAL A 145 0.25 -16.36 -8.94
N LEU A 146 0.16 -17.62 -8.49
CA LEU A 146 1.33 -18.50 -8.32
C LEU A 146 1.97 -18.94 -9.64
N GLU A 147 1.21 -19.04 -10.72
CA GLU A 147 1.72 -19.18 -12.09
C GLU A 147 2.64 -18.01 -12.51
N ARG A 148 2.36 -16.80 -12.00
CA ARG A 148 3.09 -15.56 -12.35
C ARG A 148 4.20 -15.24 -11.37
N ALA A 149 4.03 -15.59 -10.10
CA ALA A 149 4.98 -15.37 -9.02
C ALA A 149 5.05 -16.58 -8.08
N PRO A 150 5.73 -17.69 -8.47
CA PRO A 150 5.77 -18.92 -7.67
C PRO A 150 6.33 -18.74 -6.25
N ARG A 151 7.23 -17.75 -6.06
CA ARG A 151 7.82 -17.42 -4.76
C ARG A 151 6.79 -16.95 -3.72
N GLN A 152 5.62 -16.46 -4.16
CA GLN A 152 4.55 -15.99 -3.29
C GLN A 152 3.69 -17.12 -2.70
N LEU A 153 4.10 -18.40 -2.83
CA LEU A 153 3.37 -19.56 -2.29
C LEU A 153 3.00 -19.40 -0.81
N HIS A 154 3.92 -18.92 0.02
CA HIS A 154 3.72 -18.72 1.45
C HIS A 154 3.00 -17.40 1.81
N ARG A 155 2.80 -16.51 0.82
CA ARG A 155 2.16 -15.20 0.97
C ARG A 155 0.83 -15.06 0.21
N THR A 156 0.38 -16.09 -0.52
CA THR A 156 -0.86 -16.03 -1.31
C THR A 156 -1.94 -16.94 -0.74
N PHE A 157 -3.07 -16.36 -0.33
CA PHE A 157 -4.23 -17.07 0.23
C PHE A 157 -5.51 -16.63 -0.49
N THR A 158 -6.64 -17.30 -0.26
CA THR A 158 -7.93 -16.61 -0.50
C THR A 158 -8.23 -15.68 0.67
N LEU A 159 -9.03 -14.62 0.45
CA LEU A 159 -9.44 -13.70 1.54
C LEU A 159 -10.16 -14.47 2.66
N LEU A 160 -11.04 -15.41 2.28
CA LEU A 160 -11.81 -16.21 3.23
C LEU A 160 -10.92 -17.25 3.95
N GLU A 161 -9.94 -17.86 3.26
CA GLU A 161 -8.91 -18.72 3.86
C GLU A 161 -8.05 -17.96 4.88
N ALA A 162 -7.59 -16.76 4.55
CA ALA A 162 -6.80 -15.94 5.46
C ALA A 162 -7.60 -15.53 6.70
N ALA A 163 -8.81 -14.99 6.52
CA ALA A 163 -9.66 -14.57 7.63
C ALA A 163 -10.03 -15.73 8.56
N HIS A 164 -10.35 -16.91 8.00
CA HIS A 164 -10.64 -18.12 8.76
C HIS A 164 -9.42 -18.59 9.58
N LEU A 165 -8.23 -18.64 8.96
CA LEU A 165 -6.99 -18.99 9.65
C LEU A 165 -6.67 -18.03 10.81
N VAL A 166 -6.89 -16.72 10.62
CA VAL A 166 -6.67 -15.74 11.69
C VAL A 166 -7.67 -15.94 12.82
N ALA A 167 -8.96 -16.04 12.51
CA ALA A 167 -10.02 -16.16 13.50
C ALA A 167 -9.95 -17.45 14.32
N GLN A 168 -9.45 -18.55 13.74
CA GLN A 168 -9.38 -19.85 14.41
C GLN A 168 -8.09 -20.09 15.22
N PHE A 169 -6.94 -19.59 14.73
CA PHE A 169 -5.62 -19.96 15.28
C PHE A 169 -4.82 -18.80 15.88
N ASP A 170 -5.31 -17.57 15.78
CA ASP A 170 -4.65 -16.33 16.22
C ASP A 170 -3.11 -16.27 15.98
N PRO A 171 -2.66 -16.35 14.71
CA PRO A 171 -1.27 -16.12 14.34
C PRO A 171 -0.78 -14.77 14.84
N GLN A 172 0.50 -14.69 15.20
CA GLN A 172 1.08 -13.46 15.74
C GLN A 172 1.60 -12.55 14.63
N ASN A 173 2.03 -13.12 13.50
CA ASN A 173 2.49 -12.36 12.35
C ASN A 173 2.13 -13.03 11.00
N LEU A 174 2.29 -12.29 9.90
CA LEU A 174 1.98 -12.76 8.54
C LEU A 174 2.74 -14.02 8.05
N ALA A 175 3.90 -14.36 8.63
CA ALA A 175 4.64 -15.57 8.24
C ALA A 175 4.00 -16.85 8.79
N ASP A 176 3.33 -16.76 9.95
CA ASP A 176 2.70 -17.90 10.62
C ASP A 176 1.57 -18.53 9.77
N LEU A 177 0.84 -17.71 9.00
CA LEU A 177 -0.23 -18.14 8.09
C LEU A 177 0.19 -19.28 7.15
N ALA A 178 1.46 -19.28 6.71
CA ALA A 178 1.98 -20.28 5.80
C ALA A 178 2.07 -21.68 6.47
N ALA A 179 2.42 -21.73 7.75
CA ALA A 179 2.45 -22.97 8.53
C ALA A 179 1.02 -23.43 8.88
N LEU A 180 0.11 -22.50 9.14
CA LEU A 180 -1.27 -22.80 9.49
C LEU A 180 -2.10 -23.41 8.34
N ARG A 181 -1.73 -23.17 7.07
CA ARG A 181 -2.47 -23.66 5.89
C ARG A 181 -2.82 -25.16 5.92
N GLY A 182 -1.97 -25.99 6.51
CA GLY A 182 -2.20 -27.44 6.64
C GLY A 182 -3.43 -27.82 7.49
N HIS A 183 -3.97 -26.89 8.29
CA HIS A 183 -5.15 -27.12 9.11
C HIS A 183 -6.47 -26.88 8.37
N VAL A 184 -6.44 -26.24 7.19
CA VAL A 184 -7.63 -26.06 6.35
C VAL A 184 -7.91 -27.35 5.58
N PRO A 185 -9.10 -27.99 5.74
CA PRO A 185 -9.45 -29.18 4.98
C PRO A 185 -9.47 -28.90 3.48
N ALA A 186 -8.76 -29.69 2.68
CA ALA A 186 -8.67 -29.49 1.23
C ALA A 186 -10.03 -29.51 0.47
N ARG A 187 -11.06 -30.09 1.10
CA ARG A 187 -12.45 -30.14 0.60
C ARG A 187 -13.23 -28.84 0.82
N GLU A 188 -12.72 -27.91 1.62
CA GLU A 188 -13.44 -26.70 1.99
C GLU A 188 -13.34 -25.63 0.88
N VAL A 189 -14.47 -25.02 0.56
CA VAL A 189 -14.60 -24.05 -0.53
C VAL A 189 -14.54 -22.64 0.05
N LEU A 190 -13.33 -22.18 0.33
CA LEU A 190 -13.09 -20.84 0.87
C LEU A 190 -12.96 -19.80 -0.26
N ASP A 191 -13.98 -19.76 -1.13
CA ASP A 191 -14.04 -18.94 -2.35
C ASP A 191 -15.17 -17.89 -2.25
N ILE A 192 -14.91 -16.65 -2.68
CA ILE A 192 -15.91 -15.57 -2.76
C ILE A 192 -16.51 -15.53 -4.16
N SER A 193 -17.80 -15.90 -4.25
CA SER A 193 -18.59 -15.99 -5.47
C SER A 193 -18.55 -14.73 -6.33
N ASP A 194 -18.62 -14.87 -7.65
CA ASP A 194 -18.61 -13.73 -8.57
C ASP A 194 -20.02 -13.15 -8.76
N PRO A 195 -20.27 -11.87 -8.43
CA PRO A 195 -21.59 -11.26 -8.60
C PRO A 195 -21.84 -10.75 -10.03
N ILE A 196 -20.85 -10.78 -10.92
CA ILE A 196 -21.01 -10.29 -12.31
C ILE A 196 -22.11 -11.08 -13.04
N GLY A 197 -23.05 -10.36 -13.65
CA GLY A 197 -24.22 -10.93 -14.32
C GLY A 197 -25.36 -11.37 -13.38
N GLN A 198 -25.22 -11.15 -12.07
CA GLN A 198 -26.25 -11.43 -11.06
C GLN A 198 -27.02 -10.16 -10.69
N GLN A 199 -28.08 -10.32 -9.89
CA GLN A 199 -28.88 -9.22 -9.36
C GLN A 199 -28.10 -8.39 -8.32
N SER A 200 -28.43 -7.11 -8.15
CA SER A 200 -27.76 -6.19 -7.21
C SER A 200 -27.75 -6.68 -5.75
N GLN A 201 -28.70 -7.52 -5.34
CA GLN A 201 -28.68 -8.16 -4.01
C GLN A 201 -27.44 -9.06 -3.80
N VAL A 202 -26.94 -9.71 -4.85
CA VAL A 202 -25.72 -10.53 -4.79
C VAL A 202 -24.48 -9.66 -4.64
N PHE A 203 -24.45 -8.46 -5.24
CA PHE A 203 -23.40 -7.47 -5.00
C PHE A 203 -23.39 -7.00 -3.54
N VAL A 204 -24.56 -6.76 -2.94
CA VAL A 204 -24.67 -6.42 -1.51
C VAL A 204 -24.11 -7.55 -0.65
N ALA A 205 -24.55 -8.80 -0.86
CA ALA A 205 -24.10 -9.95 -0.09
C ALA A 205 -22.57 -10.18 -0.20
N VAL A 206 -22.01 -10.07 -1.41
CA VAL A 206 -20.55 -10.19 -1.64
C VAL A 206 -19.78 -9.01 -1.01
N GLY A 207 -20.31 -7.79 -1.08
CA GLY A 207 -19.68 -6.62 -0.45
C GLY A 207 -19.65 -6.72 1.06
N SER A 208 -20.77 -7.09 1.69
CA SER A 208 -20.83 -7.36 3.14
C SER A 208 -19.88 -8.50 3.53
N GLN A 209 -19.88 -9.62 2.80
CA GLN A 209 -18.96 -10.73 3.05
C GLN A 209 -17.48 -10.28 2.99
N ILE A 210 -17.11 -9.42 2.04
CA ILE A 210 -15.76 -8.85 1.98
C ILE A 210 -15.49 -7.96 3.21
N ALA A 211 -16.42 -7.09 3.57
CA ALA A 211 -16.29 -6.21 4.74
C ALA A 211 -16.10 -7.00 6.04
N ASP A 212 -16.84 -8.08 6.24
CA ASP A 212 -16.77 -8.93 7.45
C ASP A 212 -15.45 -9.72 7.54
N LEU A 213 -14.83 -10.06 6.41
CA LEU A 213 -13.58 -10.84 6.36
C LEU A 213 -12.31 -9.99 6.51
N LEU A 214 -12.39 -8.67 6.35
CA LEU A 214 -11.22 -7.78 6.40
C LEU A 214 -10.65 -7.56 7.83
N PRO A 215 -11.45 -7.26 8.88
CA PRO A 215 -10.93 -6.86 10.18
C PRO A 215 -9.93 -7.84 10.83
N PRO A 216 -10.16 -9.18 10.84
CA PRO A 216 -9.19 -10.12 11.41
C PRO A 216 -7.83 -10.05 10.70
N VAL A 217 -7.85 -9.95 9.38
CA VAL A 217 -6.64 -9.90 8.56
C VAL A 217 -5.90 -8.57 8.75
N LEU A 218 -6.63 -7.45 8.83
CA LEU A 218 -6.04 -6.14 9.09
C LEU A 218 -5.43 -6.06 10.49
N GLU A 219 -6.02 -6.70 11.49
CA GLU A 219 -5.44 -6.78 12.83
C GLU A 219 -4.17 -7.65 12.87
N LEU A 220 -4.07 -8.70 12.05
CA LEU A 220 -2.81 -9.42 11.84
C LEU A 220 -1.76 -8.55 11.13
N CYS A 221 -2.16 -7.78 10.12
CA CYS A 221 -1.28 -6.80 9.47
C CYS A 221 -0.75 -5.78 10.48
N ARG A 222 -1.63 -5.20 11.31
CA ARG A 222 -1.28 -4.25 12.37
C ARG A 222 -0.25 -4.81 13.35
N ARG A 223 -0.39 -6.08 13.76
CA ARG A 223 0.59 -6.80 14.60
C ARG A 223 1.91 -7.10 13.89
N SER A 224 1.92 -7.16 12.56
CA SER A 224 3.11 -7.45 11.74
C SER A 224 3.89 -6.20 11.30
N SER A 225 3.33 -4.99 11.49
CA SER A 225 3.96 -3.69 11.18
C SER A 225 4.68 -3.05 12.39
N VAL A 226 4.85 -3.78 13.50
CA VAL A 226 5.44 -3.29 14.78
C VAL A 226 6.73 -4.02 15.11
#